data_AF-A0A533TUA2-F1
#
_entry.id   AF-A0A533TUA2-F1
#
_cell.length_a   1.000
_cell.length_b   1.000
_cell.length_c   1.000
_cell.angle_alpha   90.00
_cell.angle_beta   90.00
_cell.angle_gamma   90.00
#
_symmetry.space_group_name_H-M   'P 1'
#
loop_
_entity.id
_entity.type
_entity.pdbx_description
1 polymer ?
#
loop_
_entity_poly.entity_id
_entity_poly.type
_entity_poly.pdbx_seq_one_letter_code
_entity_poly.pdbx_strand_id
1 'polypeptide(L)'
;MQKTMRIRNIALFAALSVIVVTGCGKKQEKGAKAPNNAVSAADSAAAASKKPYALKEGKRLYDHYCGVCHGETGDGAGQYYGLTPSPANFTDKAFMKTLPDEVLFKSINEGSASVGKSNMCPPWANSFNPEEIEFIVIYIKTFSGS
;
A
#
# COMPACT_ATOMS: atom_id res chain seq x y z
N MET A 1 -11.43 -29.60 -49.14
CA MET A 1 -10.92 -28.38 -49.82
C MET A 1 -9.93 -27.73 -48.84
N GLN A 2 -8.62 -28.06 -48.86
CA GLN A 2 -7.55 -27.40 -49.65
C GLN A 2 -7.55 -25.87 -49.46
N LYS A 3 -6.51 -25.15 -48.99
CA LYS A 3 -5.04 -25.25 -49.10
C LYS A 3 -4.42 -24.36 -47.98
N THR A 4 -3.47 -24.82 -47.17
CA THR A 4 -2.00 -24.61 -47.31
C THR A 4 -1.52 -23.23 -47.78
N MET A 5 -0.88 -22.52 -46.83
CA MET A 5 0.45 -21.89 -46.90
C MET A 5 0.84 -21.07 -48.14
N ARG A 6 1.21 -19.79 -47.96
CA ARG A 6 2.30 -19.12 -48.71
C ARG A 6 3.03 -18.05 -47.89
N ILE A 7 4.17 -18.45 -47.35
CA ILE A 7 5.34 -17.61 -47.06
C ILE A 7 6.01 -17.26 -48.41
N ARG A 8 6.52 -16.03 -48.57
CA ARG A 8 7.61 -15.64 -49.51
C ARG A 8 8.10 -14.22 -49.14
N ASN A 9 9.22 -14.13 -48.43
CA ASN A 9 10.56 -13.76 -48.95
C ASN A 9 10.65 -12.35 -49.55
N ILE A 10 11.21 -11.41 -48.79
CA ILE A 10 11.98 -10.30 -49.35
C ILE A 10 13.37 -10.35 -48.73
N ALA A 11 14.35 -10.45 -49.61
CA ALA A 11 15.75 -10.72 -49.34
C ALA A 11 16.54 -9.43 -49.01
N LEU A 12 17.58 -9.63 -48.20
CA LEU A 12 18.93 -9.07 -48.34
C LEU A 12 19.07 -7.58 -48.69
N PHE A 13 19.44 -6.79 -47.68
CA PHE A 13 20.46 -5.74 -47.86
C PHE A 13 21.51 -5.86 -46.76
N ALA A 14 22.71 -6.26 -47.16
CA ALA A 14 23.92 -6.24 -46.38
C ALA A 14 24.63 -4.89 -46.59
N ALA A 15 24.97 -4.19 -45.51
CA ALA A 15 26.07 -3.24 -45.37
C ALA A 15 26.08 -2.79 -43.89
N LEU A 16 26.84 -3.47 -43.03
CA LEU A 16 28.17 -3.07 -42.61
C LEU A 16 28.22 -1.62 -42.10
N SER A 17 28.02 -1.47 -40.79
CA SER A 17 28.57 -0.36 -40.00
C SER A 17 28.89 -0.91 -38.62
N VAL A 18 30.12 -1.41 -38.53
CA VAL A 18 30.78 -1.80 -37.30
C VAL A 18 30.99 -0.52 -36.49
N ILE A 19 30.20 -0.32 -35.43
CA ILE A 19 30.52 0.63 -34.38
C ILE A 19 31.00 -0.19 -33.18
N VAL A 20 32.32 -0.34 -33.09
CA VAL A 20 33.00 -0.85 -31.90
C VAL A 20 32.90 0.25 -30.85
N VAL A 21 31.96 0.12 -29.90
CA VAL A 21 32.05 0.85 -28.63
C VAL A 21 32.68 -0.07 -27.61
N THR A 22 33.97 0.16 -27.38
CA THR A 22 34.75 -0.39 -26.28
C THR A 22 34.19 0.16 -24.97
N GLY A 23 33.38 -0.63 -24.26
CA GLY A 23 32.83 -0.29 -22.94
C GLY A 23 33.16 -1.38 -21.93
N CYS A 24 34.00 -1.05 -20.94
CA CYS A 24 34.41 -1.91 -19.84
C CYS A 24 33.23 -2.66 -19.19
N GLY A 25 33.39 -3.97 -19.04
CA GLY A 25 32.40 -4.83 -18.42
C GLY A 25 32.24 -4.59 -16.92
N LYS A 26 30.99 -4.69 -16.45
CA LYS A 26 30.65 -5.35 -15.19
C LYS A 26 29.38 -6.17 -15.40
N LYS A 27 29.59 -7.48 -15.46
CA LYS A 27 28.59 -8.54 -15.36
C LYS A 27 27.84 -8.36 -14.03
N GLN A 28 26.59 -7.89 -14.07
CA GLN A 28 25.70 -7.89 -12.90
C GLN A 28 25.16 -9.32 -12.74
N GLU A 29 25.87 -10.11 -11.94
CA GLU A 29 25.36 -11.38 -11.47
C GLU A 29 24.28 -11.12 -10.42
N LYS A 30 23.11 -11.73 -10.66
CA LYS A 30 22.02 -11.83 -9.70
C LYS A 30 22.53 -12.58 -8.47
N GLY A 31 22.89 -11.84 -7.43
CA GLY A 31 23.10 -12.35 -6.08
C GLY A 31 21.91 -12.00 -5.21
N ALA A 32 21.19 -13.00 -4.71
CA ALA A 32 20.23 -12.84 -3.63
C ALA A 32 20.94 -12.17 -2.44
N LYS A 33 20.55 -10.94 -2.10
CA LYS A 33 21.09 -10.22 -0.96
C LYS A 33 20.20 -10.50 0.25
N ALA A 34 20.76 -11.25 1.21
CA ALA A 34 20.26 -11.31 2.58
C ALA A 34 20.17 -9.90 3.19
N PRO A 35 19.25 -9.62 4.14
CA PRO A 35 19.01 -8.27 4.61
C PRO A 35 20.16 -7.82 5.53
N ASN A 36 21.01 -6.93 5.02
CA ASN A 36 21.98 -6.21 5.83
C ASN A 36 21.28 -4.95 6.35
N ASN A 37 20.86 -4.98 7.63
CA ASN A 37 20.40 -3.80 8.37
C ASN A 37 21.55 -2.80 8.54
N ALA A 38 21.75 -1.97 7.52
CA ALA A 38 22.51 -0.74 7.60
C ALA A 38 21.71 0.30 6.82
N VAL A 39 20.60 0.76 7.40
CA VAL A 39 19.91 1.97 6.93
C VAL A 39 20.87 3.15 7.12
N SER A 40 21.12 3.92 6.06
CA SER A 40 22.04 5.06 6.13
C SER A 40 21.48 6.11 7.09
N ALA A 41 22.35 6.94 7.68
CA ALA A 41 21.92 8.05 8.54
C ALA A 41 20.97 9.02 7.81
N ALA A 42 21.10 9.14 6.49
CA ALA A 42 20.20 9.92 5.64
C ALA A 42 18.81 9.27 5.51
N ASP A 43 18.73 7.95 5.38
CA ASP A 43 17.46 7.22 5.35
C ASP A 43 16.74 7.32 6.70
N SER A 44 17.50 7.32 7.80
CA SER A 44 16.96 7.47 9.16
C SER A 44 16.41 8.88 9.42
N ALA A 45 17.08 9.91 8.91
CA ALA A 45 16.60 11.30 9.02
C ALA A 45 15.35 11.57 8.16
N ALA A 46 15.30 11.02 6.95
CA ALA A 46 14.12 11.09 6.08
C ALA A 46 12.93 10.28 6.64
N ALA A 47 13.18 9.11 7.23
CA ALA A 47 12.15 8.34 7.93
C ALA A 47 11.63 9.07 9.19
N ALA A 48 12.53 9.75 9.92
CA ALA A 48 12.18 10.52 11.12
C ALA A 48 11.31 11.75 10.80
N SER A 49 11.49 12.39 9.65
CA SER A 49 10.63 13.49 9.20
C SER A 49 9.31 13.01 8.59
N LYS A 50 9.30 11.81 7.98
CA LYS A 50 8.10 11.23 7.37
C LYS A 50 7.04 10.81 8.39
N LYS A 51 7.44 10.28 9.56
CA LYS A 51 6.50 9.79 10.57
C LYS A 51 5.61 10.89 11.20
N PRO A 52 6.13 12.06 11.61
CA PRO A 52 5.29 13.17 12.06
C PRO A 52 4.31 13.66 10.99
N TYR A 53 4.73 13.70 9.72
CA TYR A 53 3.85 14.06 8.61
C TYR A 53 2.74 13.01 8.43
N ALA A 54 3.09 11.72 8.38
CA ALA A 54 2.15 10.61 8.25
C ALA A 54 1.10 10.62 9.37
N LEU A 55 1.50 10.89 10.62
CA LEU A 55 0.57 11.00 11.74
C LEU A 55 -0.37 12.19 11.60
N LYS A 56 0.15 13.36 11.22
CA LYS A 56 -0.66 14.56 11.03
C LYS A 56 -1.67 14.38 9.90
N GLU A 57 -1.22 13.85 8.77
CA GLU A 57 -2.06 13.66 7.59
C GLU A 57 -3.06 12.51 7.79
N GLY A 58 -2.61 11.41 8.39
CA GLY A 58 -3.47 10.29 8.80
C GLY A 58 -4.57 10.73 9.76
N LYS A 59 -4.26 11.61 10.73
CA LYS A 59 -5.28 12.22 11.59
C LYS A 59 -6.29 13.04 10.79
N ARG A 60 -5.82 13.92 9.91
CA ARG A 60 -6.69 14.79 9.09
C ARG A 60 -7.67 13.97 8.26
N LEU A 61 -7.17 12.91 7.61
CA LEU A 61 -7.97 12.00 6.82
C LEU A 61 -8.93 11.19 7.69
N TYR A 62 -8.45 10.64 8.80
CA TYR A 62 -9.28 9.90 9.74
C TYR A 62 -10.44 10.74 10.27
N ASP A 63 -10.17 11.93 10.79
CA ASP A 63 -11.19 12.81 11.37
C ASP A 63 -12.30 13.11 10.35
N HIS A 64 -11.94 13.33 9.09
CA HIS A 64 -12.89 13.69 8.04
C HIS A 64 -13.70 12.50 7.50
N TYR A 65 -13.06 11.36 7.27
CA TYR A 65 -13.67 10.23 6.55
C TYR A 65 -14.06 9.06 7.45
N CYS A 66 -13.31 8.82 8.53
CA CYS A 66 -13.45 7.62 9.36
C CYS A 66 -14.11 7.93 10.71
N GLY A 67 -13.74 9.05 11.34
CA GLY A 67 -14.17 9.45 12.67
C GLY A 67 -15.68 9.68 12.79
N VAL A 68 -16.34 10.02 11.67
CA VAL A 68 -17.81 10.13 11.62
C VAL A 68 -18.52 8.83 12.03
N CYS A 69 -17.93 7.67 11.75
CA CYS A 69 -18.46 6.36 12.15
C CYS A 69 -17.70 5.78 13.33
N HIS A 70 -16.36 5.88 13.34
CA HIS A 70 -15.51 5.25 14.33
C HIS A 70 -15.26 6.09 15.59
N GLY A 71 -15.76 7.33 15.63
CA GLY A 71 -15.57 8.27 16.73
C GLY A 71 -14.24 9.01 16.65
N GLU A 72 -14.18 10.23 17.20
CA GLU A 72 -12.93 11.01 17.27
C GLU A 72 -11.85 10.33 18.14
N THR A 73 -12.31 9.53 19.12
CA THR A 73 -11.52 8.73 20.06
C THR A 73 -11.22 7.32 19.55
N GLY A 74 -11.77 6.93 18.39
CA GLY A 74 -11.62 5.59 17.82
C GLY A 74 -12.32 4.47 18.58
N ASP A 75 -13.27 4.78 19.46
CA ASP A 75 -13.99 3.81 20.29
C ASP A 75 -15.16 3.11 19.58
N GLY A 76 -15.44 3.46 18.33
CA GLY A 76 -16.56 2.94 17.55
C GLY A 76 -17.90 3.65 17.83
N ALA A 77 -17.89 4.73 18.62
CA ALA A 77 -19.08 5.51 18.98
C ALA A 77 -19.17 6.85 18.22
N GLY A 78 -18.98 6.81 16.89
CA GLY A 78 -19.18 7.99 16.03
C GLY A 78 -20.64 8.43 15.92
N GLN A 79 -20.90 9.42 15.06
CA GLN A 79 -22.25 9.96 14.81
C GLN A 79 -23.26 8.88 14.39
N TYR A 80 -22.77 7.84 13.71
CA TYR A 80 -23.55 6.66 13.32
C TYR A 80 -23.40 5.50 14.31
N TYR A 81 -23.55 5.78 15.61
CA TYR A 81 -23.58 4.75 16.65
C TYR A 81 -24.84 3.88 16.53
N GLY A 82 -24.77 2.61 16.99
CA GLY A 82 -25.91 1.69 16.96
C GLY A 82 -26.09 0.91 15.64
N LEU A 83 -25.14 0.98 14.71
CA LEU A 83 -25.09 0.07 13.55
C LEU A 83 -24.90 -1.38 14.02
N THR A 84 -25.45 -2.32 13.24
CA THR A 84 -25.28 -3.76 13.47
C THR A 84 -24.61 -4.42 12.25
N PRO A 85 -23.35 -4.88 12.37
CA PRO A 85 -22.48 -4.77 13.55
C PRO A 85 -21.99 -3.33 13.76
N SER A 86 -21.58 -3.01 14.99
CA SER A 86 -21.04 -1.69 15.30
C SER A 86 -19.69 -1.46 14.62
N PRO A 87 -19.32 -0.20 14.33
CA PRO A 87 -17.98 0.13 13.87
C PRO A 87 -16.91 -0.42 14.81
N ALA A 88 -15.79 -0.83 14.25
CA ALA A 88 -14.69 -1.39 15.03
C ALA A 88 -14.18 -0.38 16.07
N ASN A 89 -13.98 -0.86 17.30
CA ASN A 89 -13.34 -0.12 18.38
C ASN A 89 -11.81 -0.30 18.27
N PHE A 90 -11.12 0.75 17.83
CA PHE A 90 -9.67 0.77 17.66
C PHE A 90 -8.91 0.98 18.99
N THR A 91 -9.59 1.29 20.09
CA THR A 91 -8.98 1.33 21.43
C THR A 91 -8.84 -0.06 22.05
N ASP A 92 -9.56 -1.07 21.53
CA ASP A 92 -9.44 -2.46 21.98
C ASP A 92 -8.10 -3.05 21.52
N LYS A 93 -7.12 -3.04 22.44
CA LYS A 93 -5.77 -3.56 22.19
C LYS A 93 -5.74 -5.04 21.85
N ALA A 94 -6.64 -5.85 22.42
CA ALA A 94 -6.65 -7.28 22.16
C ALA A 94 -7.13 -7.54 20.72
N PHE A 95 -8.20 -6.87 20.31
CA PHE A 95 -8.67 -6.91 18.94
C PHE A 95 -7.64 -6.35 17.96
N MET A 96 -7.06 -5.17 18.22
CA MET A 96 -6.10 -4.52 17.32
C MET A 96 -4.79 -5.30 17.14
N LYS A 97 -4.40 -6.13 18.11
CA LYS A 97 -3.28 -7.08 17.96
C LYS A 97 -3.56 -8.19 16.94
N THR A 98 -4.83 -8.52 16.67
CA THR A 98 -5.20 -9.52 15.66
C THR A 98 -5.25 -8.95 14.24
N LEU A 99 -5.14 -7.62 14.10
CA LEU A 99 -5.23 -6.92 12.83
C LEU A 99 -3.86 -6.39 12.43
N PRO A 100 -3.09 -7.12 11.61
CA PRO A 100 -1.84 -6.59 11.08
C PRO A 100 -2.11 -5.45 10.10
N ASP A 101 -1.09 -4.63 9.83
CA ASP A 101 -1.22 -3.39 9.04
C ASP A 101 -1.77 -3.66 7.64
N GLU A 102 -1.37 -4.77 7.01
CA GLU A 102 -1.86 -5.17 5.69
C GLU A 102 -3.37 -5.48 5.69
N VAL A 103 -3.92 -5.98 6.80
CA VAL A 103 -5.36 -6.24 6.92
C VAL A 103 -6.12 -4.94 7.08
N LEU A 104 -5.59 -3.99 7.85
CA LEU A 104 -6.19 -2.65 7.97
C LEU A 104 -6.13 -1.91 6.64
N PHE A 105 -4.97 -1.91 5.98
CA PHE A 105 -4.78 -1.34 4.66
C PHE A 105 -5.79 -1.92 3.66
N LYS A 106 -5.86 -3.26 3.57
CA LYS A 106 -6.78 -3.95 2.67
C LYS A 106 -8.23 -3.61 2.98
N SER A 107 -8.60 -3.56 4.26
CA SER A 107 -9.95 -3.20 4.69
C SER A 107 -10.33 -1.76 4.31
N ILE A 108 -9.38 -0.82 4.29
CA ILE A 108 -9.64 0.56 3.88
C ILE A 108 -9.66 0.65 2.35
N ASN A 109 -8.68 0.05 1.68
CA ASN A 109 -8.53 0.09 0.23
C ASN A 109 -9.72 -0.59 -0.49
N GLU A 110 -10.05 -1.82 -0.09
CA GLU A 110 -11.03 -2.68 -0.75
C GLU A 110 -12.36 -2.79 0.02
N GLY A 111 -12.48 -2.11 1.16
CA GLY A 111 -13.65 -2.18 2.03
C GLY A 111 -13.60 -3.38 2.98
N SER A 112 -14.38 -3.31 4.06
CA SER A 112 -14.29 -4.28 5.16
C SER A 112 -14.81 -5.69 4.79
N ALA A 113 -15.67 -5.79 3.78
CA ALA A 113 -16.11 -7.09 3.25
C ALA A 113 -14.94 -7.91 2.67
N SER A 114 -13.91 -7.25 2.14
CA SER A 114 -12.75 -7.90 1.53
C SER A 114 -11.88 -8.68 2.53
N VAL A 115 -12.05 -8.40 3.82
CA VAL A 115 -11.36 -9.08 4.94
C VAL A 115 -12.33 -9.89 5.80
N GLY A 116 -13.48 -10.28 5.24
CA GLY A 116 -14.46 -11.12 5.91
C GLY A 116 -15.23 -10.43 7.04
N LYS A 117 -15.35 -9.09 7.00
CA LYS A 117 -16.18 -8.31 7.93
C LYS A 117 -17.45 -7.82 7.23
N SER A 118 -18.23 -6.97 7.93
CA SER A 118 -19.41 -6.29 7.36
C SER A 118 -19.06 -5.53 6.07
N ASN A 119 -20.03 -5.26 5.22
CA ASN A 119 -19.89 -4.40 4.03
C ASN A 119 -20.13 -2.90 4.32
N MET A 120 -20.30 -2.51 5.58
CA MET A 120 -20.63 -1.14 5.97
C MET A 120 -19.47 -0.15 5.84
N CYS A 121 -18.21 -0.59 5.96
CA CYS A 121 -17.07 0.26 5.63
C CYS A 121 -16.75 0.09 4.13
N PRO A 122 -17.02 1.11 3.29
CA PRO A 122 -16.88 1.01 1.85
C PRO A 122 -15.40 0.94 1.42
N PRO A 123 -15.11 0.54 0.18
CA PRO A 123 -13.77 0.68 -0.40
C PRO A 123 -13.40 2.15 -0.63
N TRP A 124 -12.16 2.52 -0.27
CA TRP A 124 -11.65 3.89 -0.39
C TRP A 124 -10.55 4.07 -1.46
N ALA A 125 -10.20 3.02 -2.21
CA ALA A 125 -9.15 3.08 -3.25
C ALA A 125 -9.37 4.15 -4.35
N ASN A 126 -10.60 4.62 -4.54
CA ASN A 126 -10.92 5.70 -5.49
C ASN A 126 -10.86 7.10 -4.87
N SER A 127 -10.73 7.20 -3.54
CA SER A 127 -10.66 8.46 -2.80
C SER A 127 -9.25 8.76 -2.30
N PHE A 128 -8.47 7.71 -2.01
CA PHE A 128 -7.12 7.82 -1.47
C PHE A 128 -6.14 7.05 -2.32
N ASN A 129 -4.94 7.59 -2.45
CA ASN A 129 -3.80 6.83 -2.95
C ASN A 129 -3.25 5.88 -1.85
N PRO A 130 -2.40 4.90 -2.20
CA PRO A 130 -1.87 3.94 -1.21
C PRO A 130 -1.13 4.59 -0.03
N GLU A 131 -0.37 5.66 -0.26
CA GLU A 131 0.38 6.33 0.81
C GLU A 131 -0.56 7.03 1.81
N GLU A 132 -1.65 7.62 1.35
CA GLU A 132 -2.69 8.18 2.22
C GLU A 132 -3.38 7.11 3.07
N ILE A 133 -3.63 5.92 2.51
CA ILE A 133 -4.18 4.78 3.26
C ILE A 133 -3.19 4.32 4.33
N GLU A 134 -1.89 4.24 4.01
CA GLU A 134 -0.85 3.94 5.01
C GLU A 134 -0.86 4.96 6.15
N PHE A 135 -1.02 6.25 5.86
CA PHE A 135 -1.11 7.29 6.88
C PHE A 135 -2.33 7.10 7.80
N ILE A 136 -3.49 6.75 7.22
CA ILE A 136 -4.69 6.41 8.00
C ILE A 136 -4.42 5.21 8.90
N VAL A 137 -3.80 4.14 8.40
CA VAL A 137 -3.43 2.96 9.20
C VAL A 137 -2.50 3.33 10.35
N ILE A 138 -1.45 4.12 10.08
CA ILE A 138 -0.52 4.62 11.08
C ILE A 138 -1.27 5.38 12.18
N TYR A 139 -2.22 6.24 11.81
CA TYR A 139 -3.01 6.99 12.79
C TYR A 139 -3.95 6.09 13.59
N ILE A 140 -4.66 5.15 12.96
CA ILE A 140 -5.55 4.19 13.62
C ILE A 140 -4.81 3.40 14.71
N LYS A 141 -3.57 2.98 14.43
CA LYS A 141 -2.75 2.21 15.38
C LYS A 141 -2.39 2.98 16.65
N THR A 142 -2.46 4.31 16.63
CA THR A 142 -2.19 5.14 17.81
C THR A 142 -3.24 4.97 18.91
N PHE A 143 -4.50 4.62 18.57
CA PHE A 143 -5.58 4.44 19.55
C PHE A 143 -5.33 3.28 20.52
N SER A 144 -4.73 2.20 20.04
CA SER A 144 -4.33 1.04 20.87
C SER A 144 -2.88 1.10 21.37
N GLY A 145 -2.09 2.05 20.88
CA GLY A 145 -0.65 2.14 21.15
C GLY A 145 0.12 0.93 20.61
N SER A 146 -0.27 0.47 19.42
CA SER A 146 0.25 -0.72 18.73
C SER A 146 1.09 -0.37 17.51
#